data_AF-A0A553QQE5-F1
#
_entry.id   AF-A0A553QQE5-F1
#
_cell.length_a   1.000
_cell.length_b   1.000
_cell.length_c   1.000
_cell.angle_alpha   90.00
_cell.angle_beta   90.00
_cell.angle_gamma   90.00
#
_symmetry.space_group_name_H-M   'P 1'
#
loop_
_entity.id
_entity.type
_entity.pdbx_description
1 polymer ?
#
loop_
_entity_poly.entity_id
_entity_poly.type
_entity_poly.pdbx_seq_one_letter_code
_entity_poly.pdbx_strand_id
1 'polypeptide(L)' 'MKLKEINRTAIQAWSPAQQHPIYLAAGTSAQQLDASFSTNASLEIFELDLADPSFAMKSCGSFSSTH' A
#
# COMPACT_ATOMS: atom_id res chain seq x y z
N MET A 1 -12.82 5.02 -14.38
CA MET A 1 -13.30 5.50 -13.06
C MET A 1 -12.27 5.06 -12.02
N LYS A 2 -11.90 5.93 -11.05
CA LYS A 2 -11.01 5.54 -9.94
C LYS A 2 -11.84 4.84 -8.85
N LEU A 3 -11.34 3.74 -8.28
CA LEU A 3 -12.03 2.98 -7.21
C LEU A 3 -11.52 3.35 -5.83
N LYS A 4 -10.20 3.25 -5.63
CA LYS A 4 -9.49 3.60 -4.39
C LYS A 4 -8.12 4.19 -4.75
N GLU A 5 -7.50 4.87 -3.81
CA GLU A 5 -6.24 5.61 -3.97
C GLU A 5 -5.34 5.44 -2.74
N ILE A 6 -4.03 5.32 -3.01
CA ILE A 6 -2.95 5.35 -2.03
C ILE A 6 -1.94 6.36 -2.53
N ASN A 7 -1.70 7.42 -1.75
CA ASN A 7 -0.75 8.47 -2.12
C ASN A 7 0.66 8.13 -1.60
N ARG A 8 1.27 7.10 -2.20
CA ARG A 8 2.63 6.66 -1.83
C ARG A 8 3.39 6.12 -3.04
N THR A 9 4.67 6.42 -3.12
CA THR A 9 5.59 5.79 -4.08
C THR A 9 6.04 4.44 -3.52
N ALA A 10 5.49 3.36 -4.04
CA ALA A 10 5.80 2.01 -3.60
C ALA A 10 5.62 0.99 -4.74
N ILE A 11 6.27 -0.16 -4.61
CA ILE A 11 5.97 -1.35 -5.39
C ILE A 11 4.72 -1.99 -4.80
N GLN A 12 3.80 -2.38 -5.68
CA GLN A 12 2.51 -2.95 -5.31
C GLN A 12 2.42 -4.44 -5.66
N ALA A 13 1.82 -5.23 -4.78
CA ALA A 13 1.48 -6.63 -5.02
C ALA A 13 0.07 -6.93 -4.48
N TRP A 14 -0.74 -7.62 -5.29
CA TRP A 14 -2.11 -8.00 -4.92
C TRP A 14 -2.14 -9.39 -4.29
N SER A 15 -3.06 -9.59 -3.34
CA SER A 15 -3.41 -10.94 -2.90
C SER A 15 -4.02 -11.75 -4.05
N PRO A 16 -3.95 -13.09 -4.01
CA PRO A 16 -4.64 -13.95 -4.95
C PRO A 16 -6.13 -13.61 -5.07
N ALA A 17 -6.66 -13.60 -6.29
CA ALA A 17 -8.04 -13.18 -6.56
C ALA A 17 -9.11 -14.07 -5.87
N GLN A 18 -8.77 -15.32 -5.54
CA GLN A 18 -9.68 -16.23 -4.85
C GLN A 18 -9.74 -16.01 -3.33
N GLN A 19 -8.84 -15.20 -2.76
CA GLN A 19 -8.78 -14.94 -1.33
C GLN A 19 -9.53 -13.65 -1.01
N HIS A 20 -10.49 -13.77 -0.09
CA HIS A 20 -11.26 -12.64 0.43
C HIS A 20 -11.04 -12.51 1.95
N PRO A 21 -10.85 -11.28 2.48
CA PRO A 21 -10.85 -9.99 1.76
C PRO A 21 -9.66 -9.81 0.77
N ILE A 22 -9.81 -8.90 -0.20
CA ILE A 22 -8.75 -8.59 -1.16
C ILE A 22 -7.77 -7.62 -0.51
N TYR A 23 -6.48 -7.94 -0.59
CA TYR A 23 -5.42 -7.12 -0.02
C TYR A 23 -4.44 -6.62 -1.08
N LEU A 24 -3.83 -5.48 -0.78
CA LEU A 24 -2.73 -4.88 -1.53
C LEU A 24 -1.55 -4.67 -0.58
N ALA A 25 -0.41 -5.26 -0.89
CA ALA A 25 0.85 -4.94 -0.25
C ALA A 25 1.56 -3.82 -1.02
N ALA A 26 1.96 -2.77 -0.32
CA ALA A 26 2.77 -1.67 -0.86
C ALA A 26 4.10 -1.61 -0.11
N GLY A 27 5.19 -1.96 -0.81
CA GLY A 27 6.55 -1.90 -0.27
C GLY A 27 7.36 -0.81 -0.95
N THR A 28 8.05 0.05 -0.21
CA THR A 28 9.02 1.00 -0.80
C THR A 28 10.20 0.22 -1.39
N SER A 29 10.56 0.46 -2.64
CA SER A 29 11.71 -0.21 -3.24
C SER A 29 13.02 0.35 -2.71
N ALA A 30 14.06 -0.50 -2.63
CA ALA A 30 15.41 -0.03 -2.40
C ALA A 30 15.80 1.05 -3.43
N GLN A 31 16.50 2.10 -2.99
CA GLN A 31 17.01 3.20 -3.83
C GLN A 31 15.95 4.16 -4.41
N GLN A 32 14.67 4.02 -4.06
CA GLN A 32 13.71 5.10 -4.27
C GLN A 32 13.89 6.15 -3.17
N LEU A 33 14.21 7.37 -3.57
CA LEU A 33 14.09 8.55 -2.72
C LEU A 33 12.65 9.04 -2.84
N ASP A 34 11.93 9.11 -1.72
CA ASP A 34 10.62 9.77 -1.73
C ASP A 34 10.79 11.29 -1.92
N ALA A 35 9.68 12.03 -2.00
CA ALA A 35 9.71 13.49 -2.14
C ALA A 35 10.48 14.22 -1.02
N SER A 36 10.77 13.53 0.09
CA SER A 36 11.56 14.02 1.23
C SER A 36 12.99 13.48 1.28
N PHE A 37 13.47 12.79 0.23
CA PHE A 37 14.79 12.13 0.17
C PHE A 37 14.99 11.06 1.25
N SER A 38 13.91 10.48 1.76
CA SER A 38 13.97 9.41 2.75
C SER A 38 14.34 8.08 2.07
N THR A 39 15.17 7.30 2.76
CA THR A 39 15.50 5.91 2.41
C THR A 39 14.79 4.90 3.32
N ASN A 40 13.80 5.34 4.10
CA ASN A 40 13.07 4.46 5.01
C ASN A 40 12.34 3.37 4.23
N ALA A 41 12.62 2.11 4.59
CA ALA A 41 11.89 0.98 4.06
C ALA A 41 10.55 0.84 4.81
N SER A 42 9.44 0.82 4.10
CA SER A 42 8.13 0.54 4.65
C SER A 42 7.39 -0.49 3.82
N LEU A 43 6.76 -1.45 4.49
CA LEU A 43 5.81 -2.40 3.94
C LEU A 43 4.45 -2.15 4.58
N GLU A 44 3.46 -1.81 3.78
CA GLU A 44 2.09 -1.55 4.22
C GLU A 44 1.14 -2.53 3.54
N ILE A 45 0.16 -3.04 4.29
CA ILE A 45 -0.91 -3.89 3.78
C ILE A 45 -2.21 -3.11 3.85
N PHE A 46 -2.92 -3.08 2.74
CA PHE A 46 -4.20 -2.41 2.61
C PHE A 46 -5.30 -3.40 2.23
N GLU A 47 -6.48 -3.23 2.79
CA GLU A 47 -7.70 -3.95 2.39
C GLU A 47 -8.48 -3.13 1.37
N LEU A 48 -8.91 -3.81 0.31
CA LEU A 48 -9.82 -3.24 -0.68
C LEU A 48 -11.26 -3.42 -0.21
N ASP A 49 -11.80 -2.38 0.42
CA ASP A 49 -13.20 -2.29 0.80
C ASP A 49 -13.99 -1.47 -0.23
N LEU A 50 -14.75 -2.15 -1.08
CA LEU A 50 -15.63 -1.50 -2.09
C LEU A 50 -16.98 -1.05 -1.52
N ALA A 51 -17.32 -1.42 -0.28
CA ALA A 51 -18.51 -0.93 0.39
C ALA A 51 -18.30 0.48 0.98
N ASP A 52 -17.05 0.82 1.33
CA ASP A 52 -16.69 2.18 1.74
C ASP A 52 -16.61 3.11 0.51
N PRO A 53 -17.47 4.14 0.42
CA PRO A 53 -17.49 5.09 -0.70
C PRO A 53 -16.29 6.04 -0.72
N SER A 54 -15.45 6.06 0.34
CA SER A 54 -14.25 6.87 0.36
C SER A 54 -13.23 6.38 -0.68
N PHE A 55 -12.38 7.27 -1.18
CA PHE A 55 -11.27 6.85 -2.05
C PHE A 55 -10.10 6.24 -1.26
N ALA A 56 -10.05 6.39 0.06
CA ALA A 56 -8.92 5.92 0.84
C ALA A 56 -8.95 4.38 0.98
N MET A 57 -7.79 3.76 0.79
CA MET A 57 -7.59 2.36 1.15
C MET A 57 -7.44 2.22 2.67
N LYS A 58 -8.04 1.17 3.24
CA LYS A 58 -7.95 0.88 4.67
C LYS A 58 -6.62 0.18 4.98
N SER A 59 -5.80 0.76 5.86
CA SER A 59 -4.55 0.13 6.30
C SER A 59 -4.84 -0.98 7.32
N CYS A 60 -4.33 -2.19 7.04
CA CYS A 60 -4.46 -3.37 7.88
C CYS A 60 -3.22 -3.64 8.73
N GLY A 61 -2.08 -3.09 8.29
CA GLY A 61 -0.82 -3.27 8.99
C GLY A 61 0.30 -2.55 8.25
N SER A 62 1.30 -2.14 9.01
CA SER A 62 2.51 -1.54 8.47
C SER A 62 3.73 -2.01 9.24
N PHE A 63 4.83 -2.12 8.53
CA PHE A 63 6.14 -2.36 9.07
C PHE A 63 7.09 -1.35 8.47
N SER A 64 7.83 -0.65 9.31
CA SER A 64 8.85 0.31 8.88
C SER A 64 10.20 -0.09 9.44
N SER A 65 11.23 0.05 8.64
CA SER A 65 12.62 -0.17 9.00
C SER A 65 13.45 0.99 8.46
N THR A 66 14.40 1.45 9.26
CA THR A 66 15.36 2.49 8.88
C THR A 66 16.47 1.98 7.95
N HIS A 67 16.46 0.67 7.65
CA HIS A 67 17.67 -0.10 7.37
C HIS A 67 18.65 -0.13 8.56
#